data_AF-A0A7Y2B260-F1
#
_entry.id   AF-A0A7Y2B260-F1
#
_cell.length_a   1.000
_cell.length_b   1.000
_cell.length_c   1.000
_cell.angle_alpha   90.00
_cell.angle_beta   90.00
_cell.angle_gamma   90.00
#
_symmetry.space_group_name_H-M   'P 1'
#
loop_
_entity.id
_entity.type
_entity.pdbx_description
1 polymer ?
#
loop_
_entity_poly.entity_id
_entity_poly.type
_entity_poly.pdbx_seq_one_letter_code
_entity_poly.pdbx_strand_id
1 'polypeptide(L)'
;MAKWYELKERLARSRLEEVRRNKRMEEERLARLMDELEVRRDELAAAVRTNERASWMRTREYWESAQKEVERQAGIVRIYEEREEEASLERIEEEKSKRLVENLVERLRTEEHRVYETNEQRVQDQSAVTRKHMQSRETEAEKE
;
A
#
# COMPACT_ATOMS: atom_id res chain seq x y z
N MET A 1 -12.45 -14.74 -4.57
CA MET A 1 -12.56 -13.45 -3.87
C MET A 1 -11.33 -13.18 -2.99
N ALA A 2 -11.11 -13.92 -1.89
CA ALA A 2 -9.91 -13.75 -1.05
C ALA A 2 -8.59 -13.80 -1.85
N LYS A 3 -8.43 -14.80 -2.73
CA LYS A 3 -7.26 -14.95 -3.61
C LYS A 3 -6.97 -13.77 -4.56
N TRP A 4 -7.98 -12.96 -4.89
CA TRP A 4 -7.81 -11.82 -5.81
C TRP A 4 -7.28 -10.58 -5.09
N TYR A 5 -7.83 -10.25 -3.92
CA TYR A 5 -7.32 -9.14 -3.10
C TYR A 5 -5.92 -9.43 -2.55
N GLU A 6 -5.63 -10.68 -2.19
CA GLU A 6 -4.27 -11.12 -1.83
C GLU A 6 -3.26 -10.93 -2.96
N LEU A 7 -3.69 -11.09 -4.22
CA LEU A 7 -2.84 -10.81 -5.37
C LEU A 7 -2.61 -9.30 -5.54
N LYS A 8 -3.65 -8.48 -5.44
CA LYS A 8 -3.53 -7.01 -5.52
C LYS A 8 -2.65 -6.44 -4.42
N GLU A 9 -2.83 -6.90 -3.19
CA GLU A 9 -2.03 -6.50 -2.04
C GLU A 9 -0.54 -6.83 -2.25
N ARG A 10 -0.23 -8.02 -2.79
CA ARG A 10 1.15 -8.40 -3.13
C ARG A 10 1.72 -7.54 -4.25
N LEU A 11 0.94 -7.25 -5.29
CA LEU A 11 1.37 -6.39 -6.40
C LEU A 11 1.65 -4.95 -5.93
N ALA A 12 0.78 -4.37 -5.11
CA ALA A 12 0.97 -3.04 -4.54
C ALA A 12 2.23 -2.96 -3.65
N ARG A 13 2.46 -3.99 -2.83
CA ARG A 13 3.70 -4.10 -2.04
C ARG A 13 4.95 -4.20 -2.92
N SER A 14 4.92 -5.07 -3.92
CA SER A 14 6.04 -5.26 -4.86
C SER A 14 6.37 -3.97 -5.60
N ARG A 15 5.34 -3.24 -6.07
CA ARG A 15 5.50 -1.95 -6.74
C ARG A 15 6.12 -0.90 -5.82
N LEU A 16 5.66 -0.80 -4.57
CA LEU A 16 6.22 0.13 -3.59
C LEU A 16 7.70 -0.18 -3.28
N GLU A 17 8.04 -1.45 -3.11
CA GLU A 17 9.43 -1.89 -2.89
C GLU A 17 10.33 -1.57 -4.07
N GLU A 18 9.85 -1.77 -5.29
CA GLU A 18 10.58 -1.43 -6.51
C GLU A 18 10.85 0.08 -6.60
N VAL A 19 9.83 0.91 -6.35
CA VAL A 19 9.97 2.37 -6.36
C VAL A 19 10.98 2.82 -5.31
N ARG A 20 10.92 2.29 -4.09
CA ARG A 20 11.89 2.59 -3.01
C ARG A 20 13.31 2.22 -3.38
N ARG A 21 13.49 1.06 -4.01
CA ARG A 21 14.81 0.61 -4.46
C ARG A 21 15.36 1.57 -5.53
N ASN A 22 14.54 1.94 -6.51
CA ASN A 22 14.95 2.85 -7.56
C ASN A 22 15.27 4.24 -7.00
N LYS A 23 14.43 4.77 -6.13
CA LYS A 23 14.68 6.02 -5.41
C LYS A 23 16.05 6.02 -4.73
N ARG A 24 16.36 4.98 -3.94
CA ARG A 24 17.63 4.85 -3.23
C ARG A 24 18.83 4.87 -4.18
N MET A 25 18.73 4.19 -5.33
CA MET A 25 19.80 4.22 -6.33
C MET A 25 20.02 5.63 -6.91
N GLU A 26 18.95 6.39 -7.14
CA GLU A 26 19.04 7.76 -7.65
C GLU A 26 19.52 8.76 -6.57
N GLU A 27 19.16 8.54 -5.30
CA GLU A 27 19.71 9.28 -4.15
C GLU A 27 21.21 9.03 -3.98
N GLU A 28 21.66 7.78 -4.08
CA GLU A 28 23.09 7.44 -4.03
C GLU A 28 23.86 8.07 -5.20
N ARG A 29 23.26 8.15 -6.40
CA ARG A 29 23.85 8.85 -7.54
C ARG A 29 23.96 10.35 -7.28
N LEU A 30 22.91 10.95 -6.73
CA LEU A 30 22.92 12.37 -6.36
C LEU A 30 23.99 12.67 -5.31
N ALA A 31 24.10 11.83 -4.27
CA ALA A 31 25.11 11.97 -3.24
C ALA A 31 26.53 11.94 -3.83
N ARG A 32 26.82 10.97 -4.70
CA ARG A 32 28.12 10.90 -5.38
C ARG A 32 28.43 12.16 -6.20
N LEU A 33 27.45 12.71 -6.93
CA LEU A 33 27.65 13.95 -7.68
C LEU A 33 27.94 15.14 -6.77
N MET A 34 27.29 15.23 -5.61
CA MET A 34 27.56 16.29 -4.63
C MET A 34 28.95 16.14 -4.01
N ASP A 35 29.36 14.92 -3.65
CA ASP A 35 30.69 14.65 -3.11
C ASP A 35 31.79 15.00 -4.14
N GLU A 36 31.59 14.64 -5.41
CA GLU A 36 32.50 15.01 -6.51
C GLU A 36 32.61 16.53 -6.67
N LEU A 37 31.49 17.24 -6.60
CA LEU A 37 31.46 18.71 -6.66
C LEU A 37 32.19 19.34 -5.47
N GLU A 38 32.03 18.81 -4.26
CA GLU A 38 32.72 19.31 -3.08
C GLU A 38 34.24 19.22 -3.24
N VAL A 39 34.77 18.08 -3.71
CA VAL A 39 36.21 17.93 -3.96
C VAL A 39 36.70 18.95 -5.00
N ARG A 40 35.94 19.13 -6.09
CA ARG A 40 36.28 20.09 -7.15
C ARG A 40 36.19 21.56 -6.69
N ARG A 41 35.42 21.84 -5.64
CA ARG A 41 35.28 23.19 -5.06
C ARG A 41 36.58 23.57 -4.37
N ASP A 42 37.12 22.62 -3.63
CA ASP A 42 38.35 22.80 -2.88
C ASP A 42 39.56 22.91 -3.83
N GLU A 43 39.56 22.16 -4.94
CA GLU A 43 40.51 22.34 -6.05
C GLU A 43 40.41 23.73 -6.68
N LEU A 44 39.19 24.22 -6.95
CA LEU A 44 38.98 25.57 -7.48
C LEU A 44 39.51 26.64 -6.52
N ALA A 45 39.20 26.52 -5.23
CA ALA A 45 39.66 27.44 -4.20
C ALA A 45 41.19 27.47 -4.13
N ALA A 46 41.86 26.33 -4.36
CA ALA A 46 43.31 26.28 -4.49
C ALA A 46 43.83 26.99 -5.74
N ALA A 47 43.21 26.77 -6.91
CA ALA A 47 43.61 27.40 -8.17
C ALA A 47 43.36 28.92 -8.21
N VAL A 48 42.32 29.41 -7.54
CA VAL A 48 42.07 30.86 -7.37
C VAL A 48 43.21 31.52 -6.60
N ARG A 49 43.74 30.86 -5.55
CA ARG A 49 44.87 31.38 -4.78
C ARG A 49 46.16 31.50 -5.60
N THR A 50 46.33 30.71 -6.66
CA THR A 50 47.52 30.75 -7.53
C THR A 50 47.37 31.70 -8.73
N ASN A 51 46.23 32.39 -8.88
CA ASN A 51 45.96 33.43 -9.88
C ASN A 51 46.10 32.98 -11.35
N GLU A 52 45.84 31.69 -11.63
CA GLU A 52 45.86 31.12 -12.96
C GLU A 52 44.53 31.32 -13.70
N ARG A 53 44.39 32.42 -14.44
CA ARG A 53 43.15 32.79 -15.16
C ARG A 53 42.57 31.68 -16.05
N ALA A 54 43.42 30.93 -16.74
CA ALA A 54 42.97 29.81 -17.60
C ALA A 54 42.41 28.63 -16.78
N SER A 55 42.95 28.41 -15.58
CA SER A 55 42.45 27.42 -14.63
C SER A 55 41.06 27.83 -14.12
N TRP A 56 40.89 29.10 -13.75
CA TRP A 56 39.62 29.65 -13.29
C TRP A 56 38.47 29.51 -14.30
N MET A 57 38.71 29.86 -15.58
CA MET A 57 37.68 29.75 -16.64
C MET A 57 37.20 28.32 -16.85
N ARG A 58 38.13 27.35 -16.97
CA ARG A 58 37.78 25.93 -17.16
C ARG A 58 37.01 25.37 -15.98
N THR A 59 37.44 25.71 -14.77
CA THR A 59 36.78 25.22 -13.57
C THR A 59 35.38 25.82 -13.43
N ARG A 60 35.18 27.10 -13.79
CA ARG A 60 33.84 27.70 -13.83
C ARG A 60 32.90 27.01 -14.82
N GLU A 61 33.34 26.73 -16.04
CA GLU A 61 32.52 26.01 -17.05
C GLU A 61 32.13 24.61 -16.55
N TYR A 62 33.07 23.90 -15.94
CA TYR A 62 32.79 22.60 -15.31
C TYR A 62 31.75 22.73 -14.19
N TRP A 63 31.88 23.73 -13.31
CA TRP A 63 30.93 24.01 -12.23
C TRP A 63 29.51 24.25 -12.72
N GLU A 64 29.35 25.06 -13.77
CA GLU A 64 28.04 25.35 -14.37
C GLU A 64 27.42 24.08 -14.98
N SER A 65 28.23 23.20 -15.58
CA SER A 65 27.77 21.91 -16.12
C SER A 65 27.37 20.94 -15.02
N ALA A 66 28.20 20.80 -13.99
CA ALA A 66 27.97 19.87 -12.90
C ALA A 66 26.80 20.30 -12.00
N GLN A 67 26.58 21.61 -11.81
CA GLN A 67 25.38 22.12 -11.16
C GLN A 67 24.10 21.70 -11.89
N LYS A 68 24.06 21.84 -13.23
CA LYS A 68 22.92 21.39 -14.03
C LYS A 68 22.66 19.89 -13.89
N GLU A 69 23.72 19.10 -13.81
CA GLU A 69 23.60 17.65 -13.62
C GLU A 69 23.05 17.28 -12.24
N VAL A 70 23.48 17.99 -11.19
CA VAL A 70 22.90 17.85 -9.84
C VAL A 70 21.43 18.25 -9.82
N GLU A 71 21.07 19.38 -10.44
CA GLU A 71 19.67 19.81 -10.55
C GLU A 71 18.80 18.78 -11.28
N ARG A 72 19.31 18.24 -12.40
CA ARG A 72 18.65 17.18 -13.16
C ARG A 72 18.45 15.93 -12.31
N GLN A 73 19.50 15.49 -11.61
CA GLN A 73 19.46 14.29 -10.77
C GLN A 73 18.55 14.47 -9.55
N ALA A 74 18.55 15.65 -8.92
CA ALA A 74 17.61 15.99 -7.85
C ALA A 74 16.15 15.97 -8.34
N GLY A 75 15.91 16.42 -9.57
CA GLY A 75 14.60 16.30 -10.22
C GLY A 75 14.15 14.84 -10.38
N ILE A 76 15.07 13.93 -10.72
CA ILE A 76 14.78 12.49 -10.81
C ILE A 76 14.43 11.92 -9.43
N VAL A 77 15.19 12.26 -8.40
CA VAL A 77 14.89 11.83 -7.01
C VAL A 77 13.49 12.28 -6.61
N ARG A 78 13.12 13.54 -6.89
CA ARG A 78 11.76 14.06 -6.61
C ARG A 78 10.66 13.28 -7.33
N ILE A 79 10.86 12.91 -8.59
CA ILE A 79 9.90 12.06 -9.32
C ILE A 79 9.72 10.71 -8.61
N TYR A 80 10.78 10.13 -8.08
CA TYR A 80 10.69 8.88 -7.32
C TYR A 80 10.07 9.06 -5.93
N GLU A 81 10.23 10.22 -5.29
CA GLU A 81 9.50 10.58 -4.06
C GLU A 81 8.00 10.62 -4.30
N GLU A 82 7.55 11.32 -5.34
CA GLU A 82 6.14 11.40 -5.73
C GLU A 82 5.58 10.00 -6.04
N ARG A 83 6.31 9.19 -6.81
CA ARG A 83 5.92 7.80 -7.10
C ARG A 83 5.86 6.92 -5.85
N GLU A 84 6.74 7.15 -4.88
CA GLU A 84 6.72 6.40 -3.61
C GLU A 84 5.46 6.72 -2.81
N GLU A 85 5.06 8.00 -2.79
CA GLU A 85 3.84 8.45 -2.16
C GLU A 85 2.60 7.84 -2.84
N GLU A 86 2.51 7.89 -4.17
CA GLU A 86 1.44 7.27 -4.95
C GLU A 86 1.33 5.76 -4.67
N ALA A 87 2.44 5.03 -4.73
CA ALA A 87 2.46 3.59 -4.46
C ALA A 87 2.10 3.27 -3.00
N SER A 88 2.45 4.16 -2.06
CA SER A 88 2.08 4.01 -0.65
C SER A 88 0.57 4.20 -0.45
N LEU A 89 -0.03 5.18 -1.12
CA LEU A 89 -1.47 5.40 -1.10
C LEU A 89 -2.24 4.24 -1.71
N GLU A 90 -1.79 3.72 -2.86
CA GLU A 90 -2.37 2.54 -3.52
C GLU A 90 -2.36 1.32 -2.58
N ARG A 91 -1.25 1.07 -1.87
CA ARG A 91 -1.17 -0.02 -0.88
C ARG A 91 -2.18 0.15 0.25
N ILE A 92 -2.34 1.37 0.76
CA ILE A 92 -3.29 1.67 1.85
C ILE A 92 -4.73 1.47 1.37
N GLU A 93 -5.05 1.87 0.15
CA GLU A 93 -6.37 1.70 -0.45
C GLU A 93 -6.73 0.22 -0.65
N GLU A 94 -5.78 -0.59 -1.14
CA GLU A 94 -5.97 -2.04 -1.27
C GLU A 94 -6.15 -2.72 0.09
N GLU A 95 -5.41 -2.29 1.11
CA GLU A 95 -5.56 -2.80 2.48
C GLU A 95 -6.94 -2.44 3.08
N LYS A 96 -7.42 -1.20 2.87
CA LYS A 96 -8.76 -0.79 3.28
C LYS A 96 -9.85 -1.60 2.56
N SER A 97 -9.69 -1.82 1.26
CA SER A 97 -10.62 -2.59 0.44
C SER A 97 -10.71 -4.05 0.91
N LYS A 98 -9.57 -4.67 1.22
CA LYS A 98 -9.52 -6.02 1.80
C LYS A 98 -10.29 -6.10 3.12
N ARG A 99 -10.03 -5.17 4.06
CA ARG A 99 -10.73 -5.13 5.36
C ARG A 99 -12.23 -4.94 5.22
N LEU A 100 -12.67 -4.07 4.29
CA LEU A 100 -14.08 -3.87 4.03
C LEU A 100 -14.76 -5.17 3.57
N VAL A 101 -14.11 -5.91 2.66
CA VAL A 101 -14.63 -7.19 2.16
C VAL A 101 -14.65 -8.24 3.27
N GLU A 102 -13.61 -8.33 4.08
CA GLU A 102 -13.56 -9.24 5.24
C GLU A 102 -14.72 -8.96 6.21
N ASN A 103 -14.94 -7.70 6.56
CA ASN A 103 -16.06 -7.27 7.42
C ASN A 103 -17.43 -7.61 6.81
N LEU A 104 -17.61 -7.40 5.50
CA LEU A 104 -18.86 -7.74 4.82
C LEU A 104 -19.11 -9.25 4.82
N VAL A 105 -18.08 -10.06 4.58
CA VAL A 105 -18.17 -11.53 4.64
C VAL A 105 -18.52 -12.00 6.04
N GLU A 106 -17.91 -11.43 7.08
CA GLU A 106 -18.23 -11.75 8.47
C GLU A 106 -19.69 -11.39 8.80
N ARG A 107 -20.15 -10.21 8.42
CA ARG A 107 -21.55 -9.80 8.61
C ARG A 107 -22.53 -10.74 7.91
N LEU A 108 -22.22 -11.16 6.67
CA LEU A 108 -23.04 -12.11 5.92
C LEU A 108 -23.10 -13.47 6.63
N ARG A 109 -21.98 -13.97 7.16
CA ARG A 109 -21.95 -15.22 7.93
C ARG A 109 -22.77 -15.13 9.21
N THR A 110 -22.69 -14.01 9.93
CA THR A 110 -23.48 -13.78 11.14
C THR A 110 -24.98 -13.76 10.82
N GLU A 111 -25.37 -13.10 9.73
CA GLU A 111 -26.77 -13.06 9.31
C GLU A 111 -27.26 -14.43 8.81
N GLU A 112 -26.44 -15.16 8.05
CA GLU A 112 -26.73 -16.54 7.65
C GLU A 112 -26.98 -17.44 8.86
N HIS A 113 -26.12 -17.35 9.88
CA HIS A 113 -26.28 -18.10 11.12
C HIS A 113 -27.57 -17.73 11.85
N ARG A 114 -27.88 -16.43 11.96
CA ARG A 114 -29.12 -15.95 12.58
C ARG A 114 -30.37 -16.44 11.85
N VAL A 115 -30.34 -16.43 10.51
CA VAL A 115 -31.44 -16.97 9.68
C VAL A 115 -31.59 -18.47 9.90
N TYR A 116 -30.49 -19.20 9.99
CA TYR A 116 -30.50 -20.64 10.30
C TYR A 116 -31.14 -20.92 11.67
N GLU A 117 -30.67 -20.26 12.73
CA GLU A 117 -31.23 -20.40 14.09
C GLU A 117 -32.72 -20.06 14.14
N THR A 118 -33.12 -18.98 13.46
CA THR A 118 -34.54 -18.57 13.40
C THR A 118 -35.40 -19.61 12.70
N ASN A 119 -34.89 -20.20 11.62
CA ASN A 119 -35.60 -21.26 10.90
C ASN A 119 -35.67 -22.55 11.71
N GLU A 120 -34.59 -22.93 12.38
CA GLU A 120 -34.55 -24.10 13.26
C GLU A 120 -35.57 -23.97 14.40
N GLN A 121 -35.59 -22.82 15.09
CA GLN A 121 -36.57 -22.53 16.13
C GLN A 121 -38.00 -22.63 15.59
N ARG A 122 -38.27 -22.06 14.41
CA ARG A 122 -39.60 -22.14 13.79
C ARG A 122 -40.03 -23.57 13.49
N VAL A 123 -39.12 -24.43 13.05
CA VAL A 123 -39.40 -25.86 12.79
C VAL A 123 -39.69 -26.59 14.11
N GLN A 124 -38.93 -26.30 15.17
CA GLN A 124 -39.18 -26.86 16.50
C GLN A 124 -40.56 -26.44 17.06
N ASP A 125 -40.91 -25.16 16.93
CA ASP A 125 -42.19 -24.62 17.36
C ASP A 125 -43.36 -25.27 16.61
N GLN A 126 -43.27 -25.41 15.28
CA GLN A 126 -44.26 -26.11 14.46
C GLN A 126 -44.41 -27.58 14.88
N SER A 127 -43.29 -28.26 15.14
CA SER A 127 -43.29 -29.66 15.59
C SER A 127 -43.93 -29.81 16.97
N ALA A 128 -43.75 -28.83 17.86
CA ALA A 128 -44.39 -28.81 19.18
C ALA A 128 -45.91 -28.58 19.07
N VAL A 129 -46.37 -27.68 18.20
CA VAL A 129 -47.80 -27.45 17.94
C VAL A 129 -48.47 -28.71 17.41
N THR A 130 -47.87 -29.38 16.41
CA THR A 130 -48.41 -30.62 15.85
C THR A 130 -48.51 -31.72 16.90
N ARG A 131 -47.49 -31.88 17.75
CA ARG A 131 -47.51 -32.86 18.86
C ARG A 131 -48.66 -32.60 19.84
N LYS A 132 -48.88 -31.35 20.24
CA LYS A 132 -50.01 -30.98 21.12
C LYS A 132 -51.36 -31.29 20.48
N HIS A 133 -51.50 -31.05 19.18
CA HIS A 133 -52.75 -31.28 18.47
C HIS A 133 -53.10 -32.78 18.37
N MET A 134 -52.09 -33.64 18.13
CA MET A 134 -52.28 -35.10 18.13
C MET A 134 -52.68 -35.62 19.52
N GLN A 135 -51.99 -35.18 20.59
CA GLN A 135 -52.32 -35.57 21.97
C GLN A 135 -53.73 -35.15 22.38
N SER A 136 -54.18 -33.96 21.99
CA SER A 136 -55.55 -33.50 22.27
C SER A 136 -56.58 -34.40 21.60
N ARG A 137 -56.35 -34.79 20.34
CA ARG A 137 -57.23 -35.71 19.60
C ARG A 137 -57.25 -37.10 20.21
N GLU A 138 -56.11 -37.64 20.64
CA GLU A 138 -56.04 -38.92 21.36
C GLU A 138 -56.82 -38.85 22.67
N THR A 139 -56.65 -37.77 23.44
CA THR A 139 -57.37 -37.58 24.72
C THR A 139 -58.88 -37.41 24.53
N GLU A 140 -59.31 -36.79 23.42
CA GLU A 140 -60.72 -36.69 23.06
C GLU A 140 -61.29 -38.05 22.64
N ALA A 141 -60.54 -38.83 21.85
CA ALA A 141 -60.94 -40.18 21.44
C ALA A 141 -60.99 -41.18 22.61
N GLU A 142 -60.16 -41.01 23.65
CA GLU A 142 -60.21 -41.84 24.87
C GLU A 142 -61.41 -41.53 25.77
N LYS A 143 -62.09 -40.38 25.56
CA LYS A 143 -63.26 -39.96 26.35
C LYS A 143 -64.60 -40.28 25.69
N GLU A 144 -64.62 -40.58 24.38
CA GLU A 144 -65.77 -41.17 23.66
C GLU A 144 -65.87 -42.67 23.90
#